data_AF-A0A4V3FIH7-F1
#
_entry.id   AF-A0A4V3FIH7-F1
#
_cell.length_a   1.000
_cell.length_b   1.000
_cell.length_c   1.000
_cell.angle_alpha   90.00
_cell.angle_beta   90.00
_cell.angle_gamma   90.00
#
_symmetry.space_group_name_H-M   'P 1'
#
loop_
_entity.id
_entity.type
_entity.pdbx_description
1 polymer ?
#
loop_
_entity_poly.entity_id
_entity_poly.type
_entity_poly.pdbx_seq_one_letter_code
_entity_poly.pdbx_strand_id
1 'polypeptide(L)'
;MKRFAIAAGTAVLGLAALTACGGGNGGYGSKPAPAQSSTSQTAGGQAAGAKLATADVANLGKVVVDGNGRTLYVFGKDSTSPPKSNCDGACAAMWPPATAGASTPKLDGVDASLVGTVTRTDGSKQLTLAGQPLYLYSEDSKAGDANGQGFGELWWAVGSDGKKNTTQDSDSGNAGY
;
A
#
# COMPACT_ATOMS: atom_id res chain seq x y z
N MET A 1 37.88 -13.95 22.45
CA MET A 1 38.18 -14.45 23.82
C MET A 1 37.61 -13.48 24.84
N LYS A 2 36.93 -14.04 25.88
CA LYS A 2 36.23 -13.41 27.02
C LYS A 2 34.80 -12.92 26.74
N ARG A 3 33.76 -13.22 27.52
CA ARG A 3 33.42 -14.22 28.57
C ARG A 3 31.90 -14.02 28.83
N PHE A 4 31.16 -15.11 29.02
CA PHE A 4 29.71 -15.12 29.32
C PHE A 4 29.38 -14.56 30.71
N ALA A 5 28.17 -13.98 30.89
CA ALA A 5 27.44 -13.97 32.16
C ALA A 5 25.92 -13.93 31.93
N ILE A 6 25.23 -14.90 32.53
CA ILE A 6 23.78 -15.09 32.60
C ILE A 6 23.27 -14.37 33.86
N ALA A 7 22.09 -13.74 33.80
CA ALA A 7 21.35 -13.36 35.00
C ALA A 7 19.88 -13.79 34.86
N ALA A 8 19.46 -14.67 35.76
CA ALA A 8 18.10 -15.12 35.98
C ALA A 8 17.34 -14.13 36.87
N GLY A 9 16.03 -13.97 36.65
CA GLY A 9 15.14 -13.20 37.53
C GLY A 9 13.71 -13.75 37.50
N THR A 10 13.26 -14.30 38.62
CA THR A 10 11.99 -15.00 38.84
C THR A 10 10.85 -14.09 39.31
N ALA A 11 9.67 -14.29 38.70
CA ALA A 11 8.27 -14.28 39.17
C ALA A 11 7.76 -13.37 40.31
N VAL A 12 6.59 -12.75 40.08
CA VAL A 12 5.55 -12.51 41.11
C VAL A 12 4.15 -12.81 40.54
N LEU A 13 3.38 -13.58 41.31
CA LEU A 13 1.99 -14.00 41.09
C LEU A 13 0.99 -12.86 41.33
N GLY A 14 -0.12 -12.85 40.58
CA GLY A 14 -1.33 -12.10 40.90
C GLY A 14 -2.59 -12.93 40.64
N LEU A 15 -3.11 -13.57 41.68
CA LEU A 15 -4.40 -14.25 41.72
C LEU A 15 -5.49 -13.22 42.06
N ALA A 16 -6.54 -13.11 41.24
CA ALA A 16 -7.80 -12.50 41.65
C ALA A 16 -8.95 -13.41 41.24
N ALA A 17 -9.56 -14.05 42.24
CA ALA A 17 -10.77 -14.85 42.11
C ALA A 17 -11.99 -13.96 42.34
N LEU A 18 -12.99 -14.06 41.46
CA LEU A 18 -14.36 -13.62 41.76
C LEU A 18 -15.30 -14.77 41.45
N THR A 19 -15.80 -15.35 42.53
CA THR A 19 -16.78 -16.42 42.61
C THR A 19 -18.18 -15.82 42.43
N ALA A 20 -18.98 -16.38 41.52
CA ALA A 20 -20.44 -16.22 41.55
C ALA A 20 -21.09 -17.54 41.16
N CYS A 21 -22.07 -17.95 41.98
CA CYS A 21 -22.68 -19.27 42.05
C CYS A 21 -24.07 -19.29 41.39
N GLY A 22 -24.49 -20.47 40.93
CA GLY A 22 -25.86 -20.81 40.52
C GLY A 22 -25.82 -21.75 39.31
N GLY A 23 -26.07 -23.05 39.37
CA GLY A 23 -26.99 -23.82 40.23
C GLY A 23 -28.16 -24.30 39.36
N GLY A 24 -28.12 -25.54 38.87
CA GLY A 24 -29.22 -26.10 38.07
C GLY A 24 -28.91 -27.49 37.49
N ASN A 25 -29.69 -28.47 37.91
CA ASN A 25 -29.53 -29.91 37.80
C ASN A 25 -30.05 -30.50 36.48
N GLY A 26 -29.47 -31.64 36.04
CA GLY A 26 -30.22 -32.67 35.30
C GLY A 26 -29.99 -32.76 33.79
N GLY A 27 -29.49 -33.93 33.37
CA GLY A 27 -30.25 -34.72 32.40
C GLY A 27 -29.78 -34.75 30.95
N TYR A 28 -29.15 -35.88 30.60
CA TYR A 28 -29.38 -36.71 29.41
C TYR A 28 -29.65 -36.03 28.05
N GLY A 29 -28.69 -36.22 27.13
CA GLY A 29 -28.94 -36.41 25.70
C GLY A 29 -28.97 -35.14 24.83
N SER A 30 -27.85 -34.84 24.17
CA SER A 30 -27.83 -33.85 23.09
C SER A 30 -27.04 -34.37 21.88
N LYS A 31 -27.81 -34.57 20.79
CA LYS A 31 -27.38 -34.62 19.38
C LYS A 31 -26.29 -33.58 19.07
N PRO A 32 -25.35 -33.85 18.15
CA PRO A 32 -24.49 -32.81 17.62
C PRO A 32 -25.34 -31.76 16.88
N ALA A 33 -25.29 -30.51 17.33
CA ALA A 33 -25.82 -29.36 16.59
C ALA A 33 -24.83 -28.98 15.47
N PRO A 34 -25.31 -28.58 14.28
CA PRO A 34 -24.44 -28.24 13.16
C PRO A 34 -23.65 -26.97 13.46
N ALA A 35 -22.40 -26.93 12.98
CA ALA A 35 -21.53 -25.78 13.05
C ALA A 35 -22.24 -24.55 12.45
N GLN A 36 -22.44 -23.51 13.26
CA GLN A 36 -22.82 -22.20 12.75
C GLN A 36 -21.63 -21.65 11.97
N SER A 37 -21.73 -21.78 10.65
CA SER A 37 -20.95 -21.01 9.70
C SER A 37 -21.25 -19.53 9.94
N SER A 38 -20.28 -18.80 10.44
CA SER A 38 -20.27 -17.34 10.37
C SER A 38 -20.14 -16.95 8.90
N THR A 39 -21.27 -16.82 8.22
CA THR A 39 -21.33 -16.10 6.94
C THR A 39 -21.05 -14.64 7.25
N SER A 40 -19.78 -14.26 7.15
CA SER A 40 -19.37 -12.86 7.14
C SER A 40 -20.06 -12.19 5.96
N GLN A 41 -20.96 -11.28 6.30
CA GLN A 41 -21.89 -10.61 5.41
C GLN A 41 -21.12 -9.75 4.40
N THR A 42 -21.55 -9.85 3.15
CA THR A 42 -21.23 -8.96 2.04
C THR A 42 -21.63 -7.53 2.40
N ALA A 43 -20.64 -6.65 2.63
CA ALA A 43 -20.84 -5.22 2.46
C ALA A 43 -20.65 -4.90 0.97
N GLY A 44 -21.76 -4.87 0.24
CA GLY A 44 -21.84 -4.30 -1.10
C GLY A 44 -21.70 -2.78 -1.05
N GLY A 45 -20.55 -2.28 -0.60
CA GLY A 45 -20.10 -0.95 -0.94
C GLY A 45 -19.70 -1.01 -2.40
N GLN A 46 -20.37 -0.23 -3.26
CA GLN A 46 -19.95 -0.07 -4.65
C GLN A 46 -18.46 0.25 -4.65
N ALA A 47 -17.64 -0.71 -5.07
CA ALA A 47 -16.20 -0.65 -4.92
C ALA A 47 -15.69 0.61 -5.62
N ALA A 48 -15.29 1.61 -4.82
CA ALA A 48 -14.80 2.88 -5.34
C ALA A 48 -13.60 2.58 -6.25
N GLY A 49 -13.68 3.07 -7.49
CA GLY A 49 -12.57 2.96 -8.43
C GLY A 49 -11.37 3.75 -7.90
N ALA A 50 -10.18 3.30 -8.24
CA ALA A 50 -8.97 4.07 -7.96
C ALA A 50 -9.04 5.44 -8.64
N LYS A 51 -8.30 6.42 -8.13
CA LYS A 51 -8.13 7.73 -8.80
C LYS A 51 -6.65 7.96 -9.05
N LEU A 52 -6.34 8.38 -10.28
CA LEU A 52 -5.04 8.92 -10.66
C LEU A 52 -5.25 10.38 -11.07
N ALA A 53 -4.39 11.26 -10.58
CA ALA A 53 -4.40 12.66 -10.95
C ALA A 53 -2.99 13.20 -11.12
N THR A 54 -2.85 14.41 -11.64
CA THR A 54 -1.60 15.15 -11.56
C THR A 54 -1.68 16.27 -10.54
N ALA A 55 -0.56 16.55 -9.87
CA ALA A 55 -0.40 17.66 -8.94
C ALA A 55 1.02 18.20 -9.00
N ASP A 56 1.20 19.47 -8.68
CA ASP A 56 2.53 20.06 -8.54
C ASP A 56 3.06 19.78 -7.12
N VAL A 57 4.23 19.13 -7.05
CA VAL A 57 4.92 18.76 -5.82
C VAL A 57 6.24 19.54 -5.74
N ALA A 58 6.54 20.09 -4.56
CA ALA A 58 7.70 20.94 -4.36
C ALA A 58 9.00 20.26 -4.83
N ASN A 59 9.81 20.98 -5.61
CA ASN A 59 11.08 20.52 -6.21
C ASN A 59 10.97 19.38 -7.24
N LEU A 60 9.77 18.87 -7.52
CA LEU A 60 9.51 17.81 -8.51
C LEU A 60 8.63 18.28 -9.66
N GLY A 61 7.95 19.42 -9.50
CA GLY A 61 6.98 19.90 -10.48
C GLY A 61 5.79 18.97 -10.58
N LYS A 62 5.24 18.82 -11.79
CA LYS A 62 4.03 18.03 -12.02
C LYS A 62 4.30 16.53 -12.00
N VAL A 63 3.71 15.83 -11.03
CA VAL A 63 3.79 14.38 -10.86
C VAL A 63 2.40 13.76 -10.75
N VAL A 64 2.32 12.43 -10.81
CA VAL A 64 1.07 11.69 -10.61
C VAL A 64 0.85 11.41 -9.14
N VAL A 65 -0.41 11.57 -8.70
CA VAL A 65 -0.86 11.35 -7.33
C VAL A 65 -2.11 10.46 -7.30
N ASP A 66 -2.37 9.84 -6.14
CA ASP A 66 -3.59 9.08 -5.89
C ASP A 66 -4.81 9.99 -5.60
N GLY A 67 -5.96 9.39 -5.27
CA GLY A 67 -7.17 10.12 -4.91
C GLY A 67 -7.07 11.01 -3.66
N ASN A 68 -6.06 10.77 -2.80
CA ASN A 68 -5.78 11.54 -1.60
C ASN A 68 -4.64 12.55 -1.82
N GLY A 69 -4.13 12.68 -3.04
CA GLY A 69 -3.02 13.58 -3.36
C GLY A 69 -1.64 13.07 -2.93
N ARG A 70 -1.50 11.79 -2.57
CA ARG A 70 -0.19 11.19 -2.25
C ARG A 70 0.58 10.90 -3.52
N THR A 71 1.87 11.21 -3.52
CA THR A 71 2.76 10.98 -4.66
C THR A 71 2.83 9.50 -5.03
N LEU A 72 2.75 9.21 -6.34
CA LEU A 72 2.96 7.87 -6.85
C LEU A 72 4.38 7.70 -7.39
N TYR A 73 4.90 6.50 -7.19
CA TYR A 73 6.27 6.12 -7.46
C TYR A 73 6.36 4.97 -8.43
N VAL A 74 7.52 4.86 -9.09
CA VAL A 74 7.92 3.72 -9.90
C VAL A 74 9.22 3.12 -9.38
N PHE A 75 9.33 1.80 -9.46
CA PHE A 75 10.49 1.07 -8.97
C PHE A 75 11.46 0.75 -10.09
N GLY A 76 12.73 1.12 -9.93
CA GLY A 76 13.76 0.99 -10.94
C GLY A 76 14.09 -0.44 -11.34
N LYS A 77 13.69 -1.44 -10.53
CA LYS A 77 13.85 -2.87 -10.84
C LYS A 77 12.63 -3.50 -11.51
N ASP A 78 11.55 -2.77 -11.75
CA ASP A 78 10.37 -3.29 -12.44
C ASP A 78 10.58 -3.37 -13.95
N SER A 79 9.77 -4.19 -14.62
CA SER A 79 9.73 -4.29 -16.09
C SER A 79 8.47 -3.62 -16.62
N THR A 80 8.55 -2.99 -17.80
CA THR A 80 7.41 -2.29 -18.43
C THR A 80 6.78 -3.03 -19.60
N SER A 81 7.50 -3.98 -20.21
CA SER A 81 7.03 -4.73 -21.37
C SER A 81 7.56 -6.18 -21.34
N PRO A 82 6.74 -7.15 -20.89
CA PRO A 82 5.46 -6.96 -20.23
C PRO A 82 5.62 -6.25 -18.86
N PRO A 83 4.59 -5.51 -18.39
CA PRO A 83 4.58 -4.95 -17.04
C PRO A 83 4.79 -6.03 -15.98
N LYS A 84 5.74 -5.82 -15.05
CA LYS A 84 5.99 -6.72 -13.94
C LYS A 84 6.54 -5.97 -12.73
N SER A 85 5.90 -6.17 -11.57
CA SER A 85 6.42 -5.78 -10.27
C SER A 85 7.45 -6.80 -9.77
N ASN A 86 8.56 -6.30 -9.23
CA ASN A 86 9.57 -7.07 -8.48
C ASN A 86 9.62 -6.64 -7.00
N CYS A 87 8.65 -5.86 -6.53
CA CYS A 87 8.57 -5.37 -5.15
C CYS A 87 7.48 -6.12 -4.38
N ASP A 88 7.82 -7.25 -3.76
CA ASP A 88 6.89 -8.09 -2.97
C ASP A 88 7.30 -8.15 -1.48
N GLY A 89 6.43 -8.69 -0.62
CA GLY A 89 6.72 -8.93 0.80
C GLY A 89 7.08 -7.66 1.55
N ALA A 90 8.25 -7.62 2.20
CA ALA A 90 8.72 -6.45 2.95
C ALA A 90 8.88 -5.20 2.06
N CYS A 91 9.19 -5.38 0.77
CA CYS A 91 9.23 -4.26 -0.16
C CYS A 91 7.84 -3.63 -0.29
N ALA A 92 6.80 -4.44 -0.50
CA ALA A 92 5.42 -3.98 -0.63
C ALA A 92 4.83 -3.42 0.68
N ALA A 93 5.43 -3.74 1.84
CA ALA A 93 5.05 -3.12 3.11
C ALA A 93 5.51 -1.66 3.20
N MET A 94 6.73 -1.37 2.72
CA MET A 94 7.29 -0.01 2.67
C MET A 94 6.81 0.78 1.43
N TRP A 95 6.55 0.07 0.33
CA TRP A 95 6.09 0.61 -0.94
C TRP A 95 4.78 -0.06 -1.35
N PRO A 96 3.65 0.29 -0.72
CA PRO A 96 2.38 -0.35 -1.02
C PRO A 96 1.99 -0.18 -2.50
N PRO A 97 1.50 -1.23 -3.17
CA PRO A 97 1.04 -1.10 -4.55
C PRO A 97 -0.19 -0.20 -4.64
N ALA A 98 -0.24 0.67 -5.64
CA ALA A 98 -1.43 1.42 -5.98
C ALA A 98 -2.45 0.45 -6.63
N THR A 99 -3.44 0.01 -5.87
CA THR A 99 -4.41 -1.00 -6.34
C THR A 99 -5.41 -0.41 -7.34
N ALA A 100 -5.81 -1.21 -8.33
CA ALA A 100 -6.70 -0.75 -9.40
C ALA A 100 -8.18 -0.60 -8.98
N GLY A 101 -8.58 -1.17 -7.85
CA GLY A 101 -9.99 -1.29 -7.48
C GLY A 101 -10.75 -2.24 -8.42
N ALA A 102 -12.08 -2.28 -8.30
CA ALA A 102 -12.94 -3.15 -9.12
C ALA A 102 -13.62 -2.42 -10.30
N SER A 103 -13.49 -1.09 -10.37
CA SER A 103 -14.06 -0.26 -11.43
C SER A 103 -12.98 0.56 -12.14
N THR A 104 -13.29 1.09 -13.31
CA THR A 104 -12.37 1.91 -14.11
C THR A 104 -11.84 3.09 -13.28
N PRO A 105 -10.52 3.34 -13.25
CA PRO A 105 -9.97 4.45 -12.49
C PRO A 105 -10.49 5.79 -12.98
N LYS A 106 -10.78 6.71 -12.05
CA LYS A 106 -11.04 8.12 -12.37
C LYS A 106 -9.71 8.81 -12.67
N LEU A 107 -9.64 9.52 -13.80
CA LEU A 107 -8.43 10.20 -14.25
C LEU A 107 -8.61 11.73 -14.22
N ASP A 108 -7.54 12.44 -13.92
CA ASP A 108 -7.51 13.90 -13.84
C ASP A 108 -6.11 14.43 -14.22
N GLY A 109 -5.93 14.85 -15.48
CA GLY A 109 -4.62 15.23 -16.01
C GLY A 109 -3.68 14.05 -16.32
N VAL A 110 -4.19 12.82 -16.34
CA VAL A 110 -3.46 11.60 -16.75
C VAL A 110 -4.05 11.08 -18.06
N ASP A 111 -3.20 10.74 -19.02
CA ASP A 111 -3.62 10.15 -20.30
C ASP A 111 -4.13 8.72 -20.08
N ALA A 112 -5.41 8.49 -20.41
CA ALA A 112 -6.06 7.20 -20.27
C ALA A 112 -5.40 6.08 -21.09
N SER A 113 -4.75 6.41 -22.21
CA SER A 113 -4.07 5.43 -23.08
C SER A 113 -2.81 4.83 -22.44
N LEU A 114 -2.24 5.53 -21.46
CA LEU A 114 -1.07 5.07 -20.71
C LEU A 114 -1.45 4.23 -19.50
N VAL A 115 -2.70 4.30 -19.03
CA VAL A 115 -3.14 3.61 -17.82
C VAL A 115 -3.41 2.14 -18.12
N GLY A 116 -2.81 1.26 -17.31
CA GLY A 116 -3.01 -0.17 -17.40
C GLY A 116 -3.07 -0.82 -16.03
N THR A 117 -2.96 -2.15 -16.03
CA THR A 117 -2.81 -2.92 -14.79
C THR A 117 -1.81 -4.05 -14.97
N VAL A 118 -1.22 -4.49 -13.86
CA VAL A 118 -0.46 -5.74 -13.76
C VAL A 118 -1.08 -6.61 -12.68
N THR A 119 -1.17 -7.91 -12.93
CA THR A 119 -1.51 -8.90 -11.89
C THR A 119 -0.23 -9.27 -11.16
N ARG A 120 -0.20 -9.03 -9.85
CA ARG A 120 0.93 -9.34 -8.97
C ARG A 120 0.98 -10.82 -8.64
N THR A 121 2.09 -11.25 -8.02
CA THR A 121 2.32 -12.66 -7.63
C THR A 121 1.32 -13.15 -6.58
N ASP A 122 0.81 -12.26 -5.74
CA ASP A 122 -0.25 -12.50 -4.75
C ASP A 122 -1.67 -12.49 -5.36
N GLY A 123 -1.81 -12.27 -6.67
CA GLY A 123 -3.08 -12.22 -7.39
C GLY A 123 -3.79 -10.86 -7.36
N SER A 124 -3.29 -9.88 -6.61
CA SER A 124 -3.85 -8.52 -6.60
C SER A 124 -3.56 -7.78 -7.92
N LYS A 125 -4.42 -6.82 -8.26
CA LYS A 125 -4.25 -5.95 -9.44
C LYS A 125 -3.68 -4.60 -9.02
N GLN A 126 -2.55 -4.25 -9.60
CA GLN A 126 -1.87 -2.97 -9.41
C GLN A 126 -2.00 -2.12 -10.67
N LEU A 127 -2.19 -0.82 -10.49
CA LEU A 127 -2.20 0.16 -11.57
C LEU A 127 -0.82 0.27 -12.21
N THR A 128 -0.81 0.48 -13.52
CA THR A 128 0.39 0.87 -14.26
C THR A 128 0.17 2.18 -15.00
N LEU A 129 1.25 2.91 -15.25
CA LEU A 129 1.27 4.06 -16.16
C LEU A 129 2.42 3.89 -17.15
N ALA A 130 2.13 3.93 -18.45
CA ALA A 130 3.08 3.58 -19.52
C ALA A 130 3.80 2.24 -19.26
N GLY A 131 3.08 1.27 -18.68
CA GLY A 131 3.60 -0.04 -18.31
C GLY A 131 4.39 -0.10 -16.99
N GLN A 132 4.69 1.03 -16.33
CA GLN A 132 5.35 1.05 -15.03
C GLN A 132 4.37 0.71 -13.90
N PRO A 133 4.64 -0.28 -13.03
CA PRO A 133 3.84 -0.49 -11.82
C PRO A 133 3.94 0.70 -10.86
N LEU A 134 2.78 1.15 -10.36
CA LEU A 134 2.67 2.33 -9.51
C LEU A 134 2.60 1.98 -8.02
N TYR A 135 3.33 2.70 -7.19
CA TYR A 135 3.40 2.48 -5.75
C TYR A 135 3.14 3.76 -4.98
N LEU A 136 2.67 3.60 -3.75
CA LEU A 136 2.70 4.60 -2.69
C LEU A 136 3.97 4.39 -1.86
N TYR A 137 4.28 5.36 -1.01
CA TYR A 137 5.32 5.22 0.01
C TYR A 137 4.72 5.26 1.42
N SER A 138 5.15 4.37 2.32
CA SER A 138 4.57 4.24 3.66
C SER A 138 4.79 5.47 4.54
N GLU A 139 5.85 6.23 4.28
CA GLU A 139 6.19 7.44 5.06
C GLU A 139 5.61 8.72 4.45
N ASP A 140 4.81 8.63 3.38
CA ASP A 140 4.04 9.77 2.87
C ASP A 140 2.70 9.85 3.60
N SER A 141 2.54 10.91 4.41
CA SER A 141 1.45 11.06 5.36
C SER A 141 0.34 11.99 4.88
N LYS A 142 0.68 12.95 4.02
CA LYS A 142 -0.23 13.99 3.50
C LYS A 142 -0.03 14.23 2.02
N ALA A 143 -1.02 14.89 1.41
CA ALA A 143 -0.94 15.31 0.03
C ALA A 143 0.30 16.18 -0.22
N GLY A 144 1.00 15.92 -1.33
CA GLY A 144 2.23 16.61 -1.69
C GLY A 144 3.49 16.16 -0.93
N ASP A 145 3.39 15.22 0.03
CA ASP A 145 4.58 14.52 0.50
C ASP A 145 5.21 13.74 -0.66
N ALA A 146 6.54 13.77 -0.72
CA ALA A 146 7.30 12.99 -1.68
C ALA A 146 8.58 12.41 -1.05
N ASN A 147 8.48 11.90 0.18
CA ASN A 147 9.62 11.46 0.98
C ASN A 147 10.35 10.24 0.38
N GLY A 148 9.68 9.51 -0.52
CA GLY A 148 10.26 8.36 -1.23
C GLY A 148 11.15 8.73 -2.43
N GLN A 149 11.21 10.00 -2.82
CA GLN A 149 11.95 10.42 -4.01
C GLN A 149 13.45 10.08 -3.87
N GLY A 150 14.00 9.38 -4.86
CA GLY A 150 15.41 9.01 -4.90
C GLY A 150 15.82 7.92 -3.91
N PHE A 151 14.87 7.32 -3.17
CA PHE A 151 15.19 6.31 -2.16
C PHE A 151 15.96 5.15 -2.79
N GLY A 152 17.15 4.88 -2.26
CA GLY A 152 18.05 3.83 -2.73
C GLY A 152 18.39 3.90 -4.23
N GLU A 153 18.30 5.08 -4.85
CA GLU A 153 18.51 5.31 -6.30
C GLU A 153 17.58 4.50 -7.22
N LEU A 154 16.53 3.92 -6.64
CA LEU A 154 15.62 3.01 -7.32
C LEU A 154 14.19 3.54 -7.36
N TRP A 155 13.81 4.43 -6.44
CA TRP A 155 12.45 4.92 -6.33
C TRP A 155 12.33 6.35 -6.80
N TRP A 156 11.40 6.59 -7.71
CA TRP A 156 11.23 7.88 -8.35
C TRP A 156 9.75 8.21 -8.43
N ALA A 157 9.38 9.44 -8.08
CA ALA A 157 8.07 9.97 -8.36
C ALA A 157 7.80 9.86 -9.87
N VAL A 158 6.58 9.52 -10.24
CA VAL A 158 6.23 9.28 -11.64
C VAL A 158 5.66 10.55 -12.26
N GLY A 159 6.21 10.94 -13.42
CA GLY A 159 5.69 12.02 -14.23
C GLY A 159 4.38 11.63 -14.91
N SER A 160 3.64 12.61 -15.44
CA SER A 160 2.38 12.38 -16.15
C SER A 160 2.52 11.52 -17.42
N ASP A 161 3.74 11.43 -17.96
CA ASP A 161 4.09 10.57 -19.11
C ASP A 161 4.46 9.13 -18.70
N GLY A 162 4.36 8.79 -17.42
CA GLY A 162 4.74 7.49 -16.88
C GLY A 162 6.25 7.29 -16.71
N LYS A 163 7.08 8.31 -16.96
CA LYS A 163 8.54 8.20 -16.73
C LYS A 163 8.92 8.53 -15.29
N LYS A 164 10.09 8.05 -14.90
CA LYS A 164 10.76 8.42 -13.65
C LYS A 164 11.07 9.92 -13.70
N ASN A 165 10.65 10.66 -12.67
CA ASN A 165 11.05 12.04 -12.50
C ASN A 165 12.45 12.08 -11.86
N THR A 166 13.49 12.12 -12.70
CA THR A 166 14.89 12.22 -12.26
C THR A 166 15.39 13.67 -12.21
N THR A 167 14.54 14.63 -12.57
CA THR A 167 14.81 16.06 -12.46
C THR A 167 14.57 16.51 -11.02
N GLN A 168 15.64 16.69 -10.26
CA GLN A 168 15.62 17.73 -9.22
C GLN A 168 15.62 19.07 -9.96
N ASP A 169 14.61 19.89 -9.67
CA ASP A 169 14.42 21.23 -10.24
C ASP A 169 15.73 21.93 -10.66
N SER A 170 15.96 21.98 -11.97
CA SER A 170 17.03 22.78 -12.57
C SER A 170 16.53 23.56 -13.78
N ASP A 171 15.22 23.59 -14.05
CA ASP A 171 14.73 24.13 -15.32
C ASP A 171 13.41 24.92 -15.26
N SER A 172 12.99 25.42 -14.10
CA SER A 172 12.00 26.50 -14.06
C SER A 172 12.65 27.91 -14.09
N GLY A 173 13.92 28.00 -14.46
CA GLY A 173 14.73 29.20 -14.41
C GLY A 173 15.29 29.65 -15.74
N ASN A 174 14.50 29.74 -16.82
CA ASN A 174 14.74 30.78 -17.82
C ASN A 174 13.47 31.20 -18.58
N ALA A 175 12.88 32.31 -18.12
CA ALA A 175 12.01 33.16 -18.92
C ALA A 175 12.82 34.39 -19.38
N GLY A 176 12.81 34.68 -20.68
CA GLY A 176 13.40 35.90 -21.30
C GLY A 176 14.86 35.71 -21.74
N TYR A 177 15.29 36.05 -22.96
CA TYR A 177 14.84 37.01 -23.96
C TYR A 177 15.12 36.45 -25.37
#